data_AF-A0A8T3P056-F1
#
_entry.id   AF-A0A8T3P056-F1
#
_cell.length_a   1.000
_cell.length_b   1.000
_cell.length_c   1.000
_cell.angle_alpha   90.00
_cell.angle_beta   90.00
_cell.angle_gamma   90.00
#
_symmetry.space_group_name_H-M   'P 1'
#
loop_
_entity.id
_entity.type
_entity.pdbx_description
1 polymer ?
#
loop_
_entity_poly.entity_id
_entity_poly.type
_entity_poly.pdbx_seq_one_letter_code
_entity_poly.pdbx_strand_id
1 'polypeptide(L)'
;MYPWLWLWTPQIHFPWSGSVAQHIEPDTDWFFGAIRPAAGNGEIERKAFEVASYGRQLGLITEVLLAQNEQGAVTPEQGALALERLKEIHEQIEAVKAEEARAIVKSVAEQLELLRLRHPQEFQRLAKLFT
;
A
#
# COMPACT_ATOMS: atom_id res chain seq x y z
N MET A 1 -20.64 -4.16 9.27
CA MET A 1 -19.82 -5.33 8.90
C MET A 1 -20.53 -6.57 9.41
N TYR A 2 -20.98 -7.46 8.53
CA TYR A 2 -21.77 -8.64 8.92
C TYR A 2 -20.82 -9.79 9.33
N PRO A 3 -20.84 -10.29 10.58
CA PRO A 3 -19.80 -11.15 11.17
C PRO A 3 -19.84 -12.63 10.75
N TRP A 4 -20.65 -13.00 9.75
CA TRP A 4 -20.99 -14.41 9.46
C TRP A 4 -20.27 -15.01 8.25
N LEU A 5 -19.57 -14.21 7.46
CA LEU A 5 -18.93 -14.66 6.20
C LEU A 5 -17.50 -15.21 6.38
N TRP A 6 -16.99 -15.31 7.61
CA TRP A 6 -15.56 -15.60 7.86
C TRP A 6 -15.25 -17.05 8.28
N LEU A 7 -16.25 -17.94 8.30
CA LEU A 7 -16.10 -19.33 8.77
C LEU A 7 -16.10 -20.38 7.65
N TRP A 8 -16.10 -19.97 6.37
CA TRP A 8 -16.17 -20.92 5.26
C TRP A 8 -14.92 -20.88 4.37
N THR A 9 -13.96 -21.75 4.68
CA THR A 9 -12.79 -22.06 3.86
C THR A 9 -12.83 -23.54 3.46
N PRO A 10 -13.70 -23.95 2.50
CA PRO A 10 -13.86 -25.35 2.16
C PRO A 10 -12.57 -25.92 1.54
N GLN A 11 -11.90 -26.81 2.27
CA GLN A 11 -10.80 -27.60 1.74
C GLN A 11 -11.39 -28.75 0.92
N ILE A 12 -11.51 -28.55 -0.40
CA ILE A 12 -12.03 -29.57 -1.32
C ILE A 12 -10.89 -30.55 -1.65
N HIS A 13 -11.04 -31.80 -1.23
CA HIS A 13 -10.16 -32.90 -1.60
C HIS A 13 -10.85 -33.78 -2.65
N PHE A 14 -10.24 -33.94 -3.82
CA PHE A 14 -10.72 -34.89 -4.82
C PHE A 14 -10.20 -36.30 -4.48
N PRO A 15 -10.96 -37.37 -4.75
CA PRO A 15 -10.44 -38.72 -4.62
C PRO A 15 -9.18 -38.84 -5.50
N TRP A 16 -8.07 -39.29 -4.89
CA TRP A 16 -6.71 -39.39 -5.43
C TRP A 16 -5.85 -38.12 -5.46
N SER A 17 -6.33 -36.94 -5.04
CA SER A 17 -5.44 -35.82 -4.70
C SER A 17 -5.00 -35.97 -3.25
N GLY A 18 -3.71 -36.17 -2.98
CA GLY A 18 -3.18 -36.19 -1.61
C GLY A 18 -3.36 -34.85 -0.88
N SER A 19 -2.74 -34.70 0.28
CA SER A 19 -2.70 -33.42 1.01
C SER A 19 -1.91 -32.37 0.21
N VAL A 20 -2.58 -31.70 -0.72
CA VAL A 20 -2.02 -30.56 -1.44
C VAL A 20 -2.11 -29.35 -0.51
N ALA A 21 -0.96 -28.79 -0.13
CA ALA A 21 -0.92 -27.50 0.53
C ALA A 21 -1.42 -26.45 -0.48
N GLN A 22 -2.64 -25.96 -0.27
CA GLN A 22 -3.20 -24.91 -1.09
C GLN A 22 -2.55 -23.59 -0.67
N HIS A 23 -1.71 -23.05 -1.55
CA HIS A 23 -1.21 -21.70 -1.41
C HIS A 23 -2.34 -20.74 -1.84
N ILE A 24 -3.04 -20.19 -0.85
CA ILE A 24 -4.13 -19.24 -1.08
C ILE A 24 -3.50 -17.84 -0.95
N GLU A 25 -3.15 -17.25 -2.08
CA GLU A 25 -2.88 -15.81 -2.19
C GLU A 25 -4.18 -15.15 -2.68
N PRO A 26 -5.03 -14.63 -1.77
CA PRO A 26 -6.21 -13.89 -2.20
C PRO A 26 -5.74 -12.63 -2.92
N ASP A 27 -6.29 -12.40 -4.11
CA ASP A 27 -6.14 -11.12 -4.80
C ASP A 27 -6.65 -10.01 -3.87
N THR A 28 -5.78 -9.08 -3.50
CA THR A 28 -6.08 -7.95 -2.61
C THR A 28 -6.42 -6.67 -3.37
N ASP A 29 -6.48 -6.69 -4.70
CA ASP A 29 -6.76 -5.49 -5.49
C ASP A 29 -8.13 -4.89 -5.16
N TRP A 30 -9.10 -5.71 -4.75
CA TRP A 30 -10.40 -5.23 -4.26
C TRP A 30 -10.29 -4.37 -2.99
N PHE A 31 -9.30 -4.63 -2.13
CA PHE A 31 -9.10 -3.90 -0.88
C PHE A 31 -8.51 -2.51 -1.15
N PHE A 32 -7.48 -2.44 -2.00
CA PHE A 32 -6.83 -1.17 -2.37
C PHE A 32 -7.68 -0.36 -3.36
N GLY A 33 -8.38 -1.01 -4.28
CA GLY A 33 -9.31 -0.38 -5.22
C GLY A 33 -10.58 0.17 -4.56
N ALA A 34 -10.93 -0.28 -3.36
CA ALA A 34 -12.04 0.26 -2.57
C ALA A 34 -11.70 1.57 -1.84
N ILE A 35 -10.41 1.98 -1.82
CA ILE A 35 -9.98 3.23 -1.18
C ILE A 35 -10.53 4.39 -2.01
N ARG A 36 -11.40 5.19 -1.40
CA ARG A 36 -11.97 6.36 -2.06
C ARG A 36 -10.85 7.36 -2.36
N PRO A 37 -10.84 8.03 -3.52
CA PRO A 37 -9.82 9.04 -3.86
C PRO A 37 -9.66 10.16 -2.82
N ALA A 38 -10.75 10.48 -2.09
CA ALA A 38 -10.73 11.46 -1.02
C ALA A 38 -10.06 10.97 0.29
N ALA A 39 -9.89 9.66 0.46
CA ALA A 39 -9.26 9.03 1.62
C ALA A 39 -7.80 8.64 1.35
N GLY A 40 -7.41 8.48 0.08
CA GLY A 40 -6.05 8.13 -0.32
C GLY A 40 -5.98 7.68 -1.78
N ASN A 41 -4.79 7.27 -2.21
CA ASN A 41 -4.56 6.68 -3.53
C ASN A 41 -4.28 5.19 -3.36
N GLY A 42 -5.19 4.33 -3.87
CA GLY A 42 -5.09 2.88 -3.72
C GLY A 42 -3.80 2.26 -4.25
N GLU A 43 -3.26 2.77 -5.37
CA GLU A 43 -2.00 2.26 -5.93
C GLU A 43 -0.79 2.60 -5.05
N ILE A 44 -0.78 3.81 -4.48
CA ILE A 44 0.27 4.20 -3.54
C ILE A 44 0.19 3.34 -2.27
N GLU A 45 -1.02 3.11 -1.75
CA GLU A 45 -1.23 2.28 -0.56
C GLU A 45 -0.86 0.82 -0.80
N ARG A 46 -1.16 0.28 -1.99
CA ARG A 46 -0.76 -1.07 -2.40
C ARG A 46 0.77 -1.21 -2.40
N LYS A 47 1.48 -0.27 -3.04
CA LYS A 47 2.95 -0.26 -3.07
C LYS A 47 3.55 -0.05 -1.68
N ALA A 48 2.94 0.79 -0.84
CA ALA A 48 3.36 0.97 0.54
C ALA A 48 3.16 -0.30 1.39
N PHE A 49 2.10 -1.06 1.13
CA PHE A 49 1.84 -2.34 1.79
C PHE A 49 2.88 -3.41 1.43
N GLU A 50 3.41 -3.41 0.19
CA GLU A 50 4.50 -4.30 -0.23
C GLU A 50 5.81 -4.01 0.53
N VAL A 51 6.06 -2.75 0.91
CA VAL A 51 7.20 -2.37 1.77
C VAL A 51 7.07 -2.99 3.16
N ALA A 52 5.91 -2.82 3.79
CA ALA A 52 5.59 -3.45 5.06
C ALA A 52 4.09 -3.56 5.25
N SER A 53 3.61 -4.76 5.59
CA SER A 53 2.21 -4.97 5.93
C SER A 53 1.80 -4.13 7.15
N TYR A 54 0.54 -3.70 7.21
CA TYR A 54 0.03 -2.93 8.34
C TYR A 54 0.19 -3.66 9.68
N GLY A 55 0.06 -4.99 9.68
CA GLY A 55 0.30 -5.80 10.88
C GLY A 55 1.74 -5.69 11.40
N ARG A 56 2.73 -5.68 10.50
CA ARG A 56 4.13 -5.45 10.85
C ARG A 56 4.35 -4.05 11.39
N GLN A 57 3.79 -3.04 10.73
CA GLN A 57 3.91 -1.64 11.17
C GLN A 57 3.32 -1.44 12.58
N LEU A 58 2.10 -1.94 12.82
CA LEU A 58 1.44 -1.87 14.13
C LEU A 58 2.19 -2.67 15.20
N GLY A 59 2.76 -3.82 14.84
CA GLY A 59 3.60 -4.61 15.74
C GLY A 59 4.83 -3.83 16.21
N LEU A 60 5.56 -3.21 15.29
CA LEU A 60 6.72 -2.38 15.62
C LEU A 60 6.33 -1.17 16.48
N ILE A 61 5.22 -0.50 16.18
CA ILE A 61 4.71 0.62 17.00
C ILE A 61 4.43 0.13 18.43
N THR A 62 3.83 -1.05 18.55
CA THR A 62 3.53 -1.65 19.85
C THR A 62 4.80 -1.99 20.62
N GLU A 63 5.82 -2.56 19.97
CA GLU A 63 7.13 -2.82 20.58
C GLU A 63 7.79 -1.53 21.09
N VAL A 64 7.78 -0.45 20.29
CA VAL A 64 8.31 0.86 20.70
C VAL A 64 7.56 1.43 21.91
N LEU A 65 6.24 1.27 21.96
CA LEU A 65 5.43 1.76 23.09
C LEU A 65 5.63 0.90 24.35
N LEU A 66 5.73 -0.42 24.21
CA LEU A 66 5.94 -1.33 25.33
C LEU A 66 7.33 -1.19 25.94
N ALA A 67 8.36 -0.90 25.14
CA ALA A 67 9.72 -0.67 25.62
C ALA A 67 9.86 0.59 26.49
N GLN A 68 8.90 1.53 26.41
CA GLN A 68 8.85 2.71 27.28
C GLN A 68 8.29 2.38 28.69
N ASN A 69 7.76 1.17 28.88
CA ASN A 69 7.30 0.70 30.18
C ASN A 69 8.38 -0.18 30.82
N GLU A 70 8.97 0.29 31.92
CA GLU A 70 10.07 -0.38 32.63
C GLU A 70 9.71 -1.77 33.19
N GLN A 71 8.41 -2.12 33.25
CA GLN A 71 7.91 -3.42 33.72
C GLN A 71 7.46 -4.33 32.57
N GLY A 72 7.72 -3.94 31.32
CA GLY A 72 7.27 -4.64 30.12
C GLY A 72 8.10 -5.88 29.77
N ALA A 73 7.49 -6.78 28.99
CA ALA A 73 8.17 -7.93 28.37
C ALA A 73 9.12 -7.53 27.21
N VAL A 74 9.06 -6.27 26.78
CA VAL A 74 9.89 -5.72 25.70
C VAL A 74 11.01 -4.90 26.32
N THR A 75 12.24 -5.24 25.97
CA THR A 75 13.45 -4.54 26.45
C THR A 75 13.65 -3.19 25.75
N PRO A 76 14.36 -2.24 26.39
CA PRO A 76 14.72 -0.97 25.74
C PRO A 76 15.47 -1.15 24.41
N GLU A 77 16.35 -2.16 24.32
CA GLU A 77 17.09 -2.47 23.09
C GLU A 77 16.18 -2.96 21.97
N GLN A 78 15.20 -3.81 22.29
CA GLN A 78 14.17 -4.25 21.32
C GLN A 78 13.33 -3.06 20.84
N GLY A 79 12.95 -2.15 21.73
CA GLY A 79 12.24 -0.92 21.37
C GLY A 79 13.05 -0.02 20.44
N ALA A 80 14.35 0.15 20.71
CA ALA A 80 15.25 0.93 19.86
C ALA A 80 15.36 0.33 18.44
N LEU A 81 15.49 -0.99 18.35
CA LEU A 81 15.53 -1.71 17.06
C LEU A 81 14.19 -1.60 16.31
N ALA A 82 13.06 -1.68 17.02
CA ALA A 82 11.74 -1.51 16.43
C ALA A 82 11.53 -0.09 15.87
N LEU A 83 12.05 0.92 16.57
CA LEU A 83 12.02 2.31 16.13
C LEU A 83 12.89 2.53 14.88
N GLU A 84 14.08 1.94 14.84
CA GLU A 84 14.95 2.01 13.66
C GLU A 84 14.26 1.42 12.43
N ARG A 85 13.68 0.22 12.57
CA ARG A 85 12.90 -0.42 11.50
C ARG A 85 11.70 0.41 11.05
N LEU A 86 11.01 1.09 11.97
CA LEU A 86 9.90 1.98 11.62
C LEU A 86 10.37 3.18 10.78
N LYS A 87 11.54 3.75 11.10
CA LYS A 87 12.13 4.84 10.32
C LYS A 87 12.50 4.38 8.91
N GLU A 88 13.15 3.21 8.80
CA GLU A 88 13.48 2.62 7.49
C GLU A 88 12.23 2.40 6.63
N ILE A 89 11.18 1.81 7.21
CA ILE A 89 9.90 1.60 6.52
C ILE A 89 9.30 2.93 6.08
N HIS A 90 9.32 3.93 6.96
CA HIS A 90 8.80 5.26 6.64
C HIS A 90 9.54 5.90 5.46
N GLU A 91 10.88 5.88 5.47
CA GLU A 91 11.69 6.43 4.38
C GLU A 91 11.42 5.71 3.04
N GLN A 92 11.27 4.39 3.06
CA GLN A 92 10.94 3.62 1.87
C GLN A 92 9.54 3.97 1.32
N ILE A 93 8.54 4.15 2.20
CA ILE A 93 7.20 4.56 1.79
C ILE A 93 7.22 5.98 1.19
N GLU A 94 7.98 6.91 1.76
CA GLU A 94 8.12 8.25 1.19
C GLU A 94 8.83 8.24 -0.17
N ALA A 95 9.81 7.37 -0.37
CA ALA A 95 10.43 7.16 -1.67
C ALA A 95 9.41 6.67 -2.71
N VAL A 96 8.57 5.68 -2.36
CA VAL A 96 7.50 5.17 -3.23
C VAL A 96 6.52 6.29 -3.63
N LYS A 97 6.10 7.12 -2.68
CA LYS A 97 5.21 8.27 -2.95
C LYS A 97 5.87 9.27 -3.91
N ALA A 98 7.14 9.58 -3.70
CA ALA A 98 7.88 10.50 -4.55
C ALA A 98 8.07 9.95 -5.98
N GLU A 99 8.32 8.64 -6.12
CA GLU A 99 8.39 7.97 -7.42
C GLU A 99 7.06 8.03 -8.16
N GLU A 100 5.94 7.75 -7.48
CA GLU A 100 4.63 7.83 -8.08
C GLU A 100 4.29 9.25 -8.55
N ALA A 101 4.59 10.26 -7.72
CA ALA A 101 4.41 11.66 -8.09
C ALA A 101 5.21 12.03 -9.35
N ARG A 102 6.47 11.59 -9.45
CA ARG A 102 7.31 11.78 -10.64
C ARG A 102 6.73 11.06 -11.86
N ALA A 103 6.23 9.84 -11.70
CA ALA A 103 5.61 9.07 -12.77
C ALA A 103 4.35 9.75 -13.31
N ILE A 104 3.49 10.28 -12.43
CA ILE A 104 2.31 11.06 -12.81
C ILE A 104 2.70 12.30 -13.61
N VAL A 105 3.66 13.09 -13.11
CA VAL A 105 4.12 14.30 -13.81
C VAL A 105 4.64 13.96 -15.21
N LYS A 106 5.47 12.91 -15.33
CA LYS A 106 6.00 12.46 -16.61
C LYS A 106 4.88 12.04 -17.58
N SER A 107 3.95 11.21 -17.12
CA SER A 107 2.81 10.76 -17.92
C SER A 107 1.96 11.94 -18.41
N VAL A 108 1.65 12.90 -17.52
CA VAL A 108 0.87 14.09 -17.89
C VAL A 108 1.64 14.93 -18.91
N ALA A 109 2.94 15.14 -18.74
CA ALA A 109 3.75 15.90 -19.69
C ALA A 109 3.76 15.26 -21.09
N GLU A 110 3.92 13.93 -21.18
CA GLU A 110 3.87 13.18 -22.44
C GLU A 110 2.49 13.28 -23.10
N GLN A 111 1.41 13.16 -22.32
CA GLN A 111 0.04 13.31 -22.82
C GLN A 111 -0.25 14.73 -23.31
N LEU A 112 0.26 15.75 -22.62
CA LEU A 112 0.12 17.14 -23.04
C LEU A 112 0.87 17.44 -24.33
N GLU A 113 2.07 16.89 -24.52
CA GLU A 113 2.81 17.00 -25.78
C GLU A 113 2.06 16.33 -26.94
N LEU A 114 1.51 15.13 -26.71
CA LEU A 114 0.67 14.46 -27.71
C LEU A 114 -0.57 15.28 -28.06
N LEU A 115 -1.22 15.89 -27.05
CA LEU A 115 -2.37 16.77 -27.26
C LEU A 115 -1.99 18.01 -28.06
N ARG A 116 -0.84 18.62 -27.76
CA ARG A 116 -0.31 19.79 -28.49
C ARG A 116 -0.06 19.47 -29.97
N LEU A 117 0.50 18.29 -30.26
CA LEU A 117 0.82 17.87 -31.63
C LEU A 117 -0.40 17.45 -32.44
N ARG A 118 -1.34 16.70 -31.85
CA ARG A 118 -2.48 16.10 -32.57
C ARG A 118 -3.74 16.98 -32.55
N HIS A 119 -3.94 17.75 -31.48
CA HIS A 119 -5.16 18.54 -31.25
C HIS A 119 -4.82 19.94 -30.69
N PRO A 120 -4.11 20.79 -31.45
CA PRO A 120 -3.57 22.06 -30.96
C PRO A 120 -4.65 23.02 -30.44
N GLN A 121 -5.87 22.98 -31.00
CA GLN A 121 -6.99 23.81 -30.54
C GLN A 121 -7.48 23.42 -29.14
N GLU A 122 -7.56 22.12 -28.84
CA GLU A 122 -7.96 21.63 -27.51
C GLU A 122 -6.84 21.86 -26.48
N PHE A 123 -5.57 21.72 -26.89
CA PHE A 123 -4.44 22.12 -26.04
C PHE A 123 -4.53 23.61 -25.63
N GLN A 124 -4.85 24.51 -26.57
CA GLN A 124 -5.04 25.93 -26.25
C GLN A 124 -6.23 26.18 -25.32
N ARG A 125 -7.34 25.44 -25.49
CA ARG A 125 -8.49 25.53 -24.58
C ARG A 125 -8.10 25.09 -23.17
N LEU A 126 -7.40 23.96 -23.04
CA LEU A 126 -6.91 23.45 -21.76
C LEU A 126 -5.97 24.44 -21.09
N ALA A 127 -5.00 25.00 -21.81
CA ALA A 127 -4.03 25.96 -21.26
C ALA A 127 -4.73 27.16 -20.59
N LYS A 128 -5.81 27.67 -21.22
CA LYS A 128 -6.62 28.77 -20.68
C LYS A 128 -7.39 28.44 -19.39
N LEU A 129 -7.56 27.17 -19.04
CA LEU A 129 -8.20 26.77 -17.77
C LEU A 129 -7.26 26.88 -16.57
N PHE A 130 -5.94 26.93 -16.81
CA PHE A 130 -4.90 26.95 -15.78
C PHE A 130 -4.10 28.26 -15.78
N THR A 131 -4.51 29.27 -16.56
CA THR A 131 -3.96 30.64 -16.55
C THR A 131 -4.97 31.61 -15.96
#